data_AF-A0A916VK86-F1
#
_entry.id   AF-A0A916VK86-F1
#
_cell.length_a   1.000
_cell.length_b   1.000
_cell.length_c   1.000
_cell.angle_alpha   90.00
_cell.angle_beta   90.00
_cell.angle_gamma   90.00
#
_symmetry.space_group_name_H-M   'P 1'
#
loop_
_entity.id
_entity.type
_entity.pdbx_description
1 polymer ?
#
loop_
_entity_poly.entity_id
_entity_poly.type
_entity_poly.pdbx_seq_one_letter_code
_entity_poly.pdbx_strand_id
1 'polypeptide(L)'
;MMTLKRLSYLVFTGMATISLASCRQSPAPDHSELDRQASAISQQFVDTLLPTLQSAMATGGPTQAIEICSVRAPQIAAELSDESGWSVRRVSLKPRNLALAEPDSWEKEVLEAFDQRQRAGEAGSTIKSSAVVNSEYRFMQAQPVMPLCLTCHGQIINEEVHSALAAYYPGDMATGYVEGQIRGAISLRTSIP
;
A
#
# COMPACT_ATOMS: atom_id res chain seq x y z
N MET A 1 -42.21 84.24 24.32
CA MET A 1 -41.52 83.51 25.42
C MET A 1 -42.33 82.28 25.75
N MET A 2 -41.99 81.11 25.19
CA MET A 2 -42.50 79.80 25.64
C MET A 2 -41.42 78.76 25.30
N THR A 3 -40.95 78.10 26.36
CA THR A 3 -39.82 77.18 26.45
C THR A 3 -40.21 75.79 25.95
N LEU A 4 -39.49 75.25 24.96
CA LEU A 4 -39.58 73.84 24.57
C LEU A 4 -38.49 73.04 25.29
N LYS A 5 -38.92 72.13 26.17
CA LYS A 5 -38.10 71.21 26.96
C LYS A 5 -37.39 70.21 26.02
N ARG A 6 -36.09 70.03 26.20
CA ARG A 6 -35.30 68.98 25.54
C ARG A 6 -35.63 67.62 26.17
N LEU A 7 -36.07 66.68 25.34
CA LEU A 7 -36.37 65.30 25.71
C LEU A 7 -35.13 64.45 25.41
N SER A 8 -34.41 64.03 26.45
CA SER A 8 -33.26 63.13 26.32
C SER A 8 -33.74 61.70 26.14
N TYR A 9 -33.58 61.13 24.94
CA TYR A 9 -33.76 59.70 24.69
C TYR A 9 -32.49 58.94 25.11
N LEU A 10 -32.60 58.04 26.10
CA LEU A 10 -31.59 57.02 26.35
C LEU A 10 -31.66 55.98 25.22
N VAL A 11 -30.60 55.89 24.43
CA VAL A 11 -30.40 54.79 23.47
C VAL A 11 -29.87 53.58 24.24
N PHE A 12 -30.70 52.55 24.41
CA PHE A 12 -30.28 51.28 25.00
C PHE A 12 -29.67 50.41 23.88
N THR A 13 -28.34 50.44 23.75
CA THR A 13 -27.61 49.53 22.84
C THR A 13 -27.65 48.11 23.40
N GLY A 14 -28.55 47.28 22.89
CA GLY A 14 -28.59 45.85 23.17
C GLY A 14 -27.36 45.15 22.56
N MET A 15 -26.45 44.69 23.40
CA MET A 15 -25.25 43.95 23.01
C MET A 15 -25.65 42.49 22.72
N ALA A 16 -25.85 42.17 21.44
CA ALA A 16 -26.15 40.81 20.98
C ALA A 16 -24.90 39.94 21.13
N THR A 17 -24.88 39.08 22.15
CA THR A 17 -23.84 38.06 22.34
C THR A 17 -24.00 36.96 21.29
N ILE A 18 -23.16 36.98 20.27
CA ILE A 18 -23.04 35.89 19.29
C ILE A 18 -22.28 34.74 19.96
N SER A 19 -23.01 33.72 20.42
CA SER A 19 -22.41 32.46 20.88
C SER A 19 -21.79 31.74 19.69
N LEU A 20 -20.46 31.80 19.60
CA LEU A 20 -19.68 30.93 18.72
C LEU A 20 -19.79 29.49 19.26
N ALA A 21 -20.71 28.72 18.70
CA ALA A 21 -20.77 27.28 18.91
C ALA A 21 -19.49 26.66 18.30
N SER A 22 -18.53 26.36 19.17
CA SER A 22 -17.29 25.68 18.80
C SER A 22 -17.63 24.21 18.50
N CYS A 23 -17.69 23.85 17.22
CA CYS A 23 -17.73 22.45 16.81
C CYS A 23 -16.44 21.77 17.30
N ARG A 24 -16.53 21.00 18.39
CA ARG A 24 -15.46 20.10 18.81
C ARG A 24 -15.37 18.97 17.78
N GLN A 25 -14.44 19.09 16.83
CA GLN A 25 -14.05 17.96 15.99
C GLN A 25 -13.36 16.94 16.90
N SER A 26 -13.96 15.78 17.10
CA SER A 26 -13.28 14.68 17.80
C SER A 26 -11.99 14.32 17.04
N PRO A 27 -10.88 14.08 17.73
CA PRO A 27 -9.68 13.59 17.07
C PRO A 27 -10.00 12.28 16.35
N ALA A 28 -9.47 12.13 15.13
CA ALA A 28 -9.58 10.89 14.40
C ALA A 28 -8.98 9.73 15.22
N PRO A 29 -9.47 8.48 15.06
CA PRO A 29 -8.88 7.33 15.74
C PRO A 29 -7.38 7.22 15.46
N ASP A 30 -6.58 6.97 16.49
CA ASP A 30 -5.15 6.69 16.33
C ASP A 30 -4.96 5.26 15.85
N HIS A 31 -4.43 5.10 14.64
CA HIS A 31 -4.15 3.82 14.01
C HIS A 31 -2.66 3.44 14.03
N SER A 32 -1.82 4.15 14.79
CA SER A 32 -0.36 3.93 14.82
C SER A 32 0.04 2.48 15.14
N GLU A 33 -0.73 1.81 16.00
CA GLU A 33 -0.50 0.40 16.33
C GLU A 33 -0.84 -0.54 15.15
N LEU A 34 -1.91 -0.26 14.39
CA LEU A 34 -2.25 -1.02 13.19
C LEU A 34 -1.20 -0.81 12.08
N ASP A 35 -0.71 0.42 11.90
CA ASP A 35 0.40 0.71 10.97
C ASP A 35 1.66 -0.08 11.35
N ARG A 36 1.99 -0.14 12.65
CA ARG A 36 3.16 -0.87 13.17
C ARG A 36 3.04 -2.37 12.92
N GLN A 37 1.87 -2.95 13.21
CA GLN A 37 1.59 -4.36 12.96
C GLN A 37 1.69 -4.68 11.46
N ALA A 38 1.01 -3.91 10.60
CA ALA A 38 0.99 -4.18 9.17
C ALA A 38 2.38 -4.03 8.52
N SER A 39 3.18 -3.06 8.99
CA SER A 39 4.56 -2.87 8.56
C SER A 39 5.44 -4.05 8.99
N ALA A 40 5.26 -4.59 10.21
CA ALA A 40 6.00 -5.75 10.68
C ALA A 40 5.66 -7.02 9.88
N ILE A 41 4.39 -7.28 9.60
CA ILE A 41 3.95 -8.42 8.78
C ILE A 41 4.48 -8.29 7.34
N SER A 42 4.44 -7.08 6.78
CA SER A 42 5.01 -6.80 5.44
C SER A 42 6.51 -7.10 5.40
N GLN A 43 7.25 -6.72 6.44
CA GLN A 43 8.68 -7.00 6.54
C GLN A 43 8.95 -8.51 6.68
N GLN A 44 8.19 -9.21 7.53
CA GLN A 44 8.32 -10.66 7.70
C GLN A 44 8.07 -11.43 6.40
N PHE A 45 7.11 -10.97 5.58
CA PHE A 45 6.89 -11.53 4.25
C PHE A 45 8.17 -11.43 3.38
N VAL A 46 8.78 -10.24 3.33
CA VAL A 46 10.01 -10.01 2.55
C VAL A 46 11.18 -10.82 3.09
N ASP A 47 11.35 -10.83 4.41
CA ASP A 47 12.44 -11.53 5.09
C ASP A 47 12.35 -13.06 4.93
N THR A 48 11.16 -13.59 4.66
CA THR A 48 10.96 -15.01 4.36
C THR A 48 11.16 -15.30 2.87
N LEU A 49 10.59 -14.47 1.99
CA LEU A 49 10.61 -14.71 0.55
C LEU A 49 11.98 -14.48 -0.08
N LEU A 50 12.68 -13.39 0.30
CA LEU A 50 13.93 -13.00 -0.35
C LEU A 50 15.05 -14.03 -0.19
N PRO A 51 15.33 -14.58 1.02
CA PRO A 51 16.31 -15.64 1.16
C PRO A 51 15.93 -16.93 0.43
N THR A 52 14.63 -17.27 0.42
CA THR A 52 14.11 -18.43 -0.34
C THR A 52 14.43 -18.28 -1.83
N LEU A 53 14.17 -17.09 -2.40
CA LEU A 53 14.49 -16.77 -3.78
C LEU A 53 16.00 -16.83 -4.04
N GLN A 54 16.81 -16.19 -3.20
CA GLN A 54 18.27 -16.17 -3.34
C GLN A 54 18.86 -17.58 -3.32
N SER A 55 18.37 -18.45 -2.43
CA SER A 55 18.80 -19.84 -2.35
C SER A 55 18.43 -20.60 -3.63
N ALA A 56 17.19 -20.50 -4.09
CA ALA A 56 16.74 -21.17 -5.32
C ALA A 56 17.54 -20.73 -6.56
N MET A 57 17.80 -19.42 -6.67
CA MET A 57 18.63 -18.86 -7.73
C MET A 57 20.06 -19.42 -7.69
N ALA A 58 20.64 -19.57 -6.50
CA ALA A 58 21.99 -20.09 -6.34
C ALA A 58 22.10 -21.60 -6.64
N THR A 59 21.07 -22.39 -6.31
CA THR A 59 21.13 -23.86 -6.42
C THR A 59 20.74 -24.40 -7.79
N GLY A 60 19.76 -23.80 -8.46
CA GLY A 60 19.25 -24.29 -9.74
C GLY A 60 18.86 -23.19 -10.71
N GLY A 61 19.34 -21.97 -10.47
CA GLY A 61 19.21 -20.87 -11.41
C GLY A 61 17.79 -20.27 -11.49
N PRO A 62 17.60 -19.36 -12.46
CA PRO A 62 16.35 -18.59 -12.61
C PRO A 62 15.10 -19.44 -12.83
N THR A 63 15.21 -20.53 -13.58
CA THR A 63 14.08 -21.43 -13.89
C THR A 63 13.56 -22.11 -12.62
N GLN A 64 14.45 -22.65 -11.77
CA GLN A 64 14.04 -23.24 -10.49
C GLN A 64 13.47 -22.18 -9.53
N ALA A 65 14.05 -20.98 -9.52
CA ALA A 65 13.54 -19.89 -8.71
C ALA A 65 12.11 -19.47 -9.09
N ILE A 66 11.77 -19.48 -10.38
CA ILE A 66 10.41 -19.18 -10.87
C ILE A 66 9.40 -20.21 -10.34
N GLU A 67 9.74 -21.49 -10.43
CA GLU A 67 8.91 -22.59 -9.88
C GLU A 67 8.69 -22.41 -8.38
N ILE A 68 9.78 -22.27 -7.61
CA ILE A 68 9.72 -22.13 -6.16
C ILE A 68 8.91 -20.89 -5.77
N CYS A 69 9.13 -19.75 -6.42
CA CYS A 69 8.37 -18.53 -6.13
C CYS A 69 6.87 -18.67 -6.47
N SER A 70 6.51 -19.47 -7.47
CA SER A 70 5.09 -19.69 -7.83
C SER A 70 4.29 -20.37 -6.73
N VAL A 71 4.97 -21.17 -5.90
CA VAL A 71 4.37 -21.89 -4.78
C VAL A 71 4.59 -21.16 -3.46
N ARG A 72 5.83 -20.78 -3.15
CA ARG A 72 6.20 -20.26 -1.83
C ARG A 72 5.67 -18.86 -1.57
N ALA A 73 5.62 -17.96 -2.56
CA ALA A 73 5.11 -16.62 -2.34
C ALA A 73 3.64 -16.58 -1.89
N PRO A 74 2.68 -17.27 -2.56
CA PRO A 74 1.31 -17.34 -2.06
C PRO A 74 1.20 -18.12 -0.75
N GLN A 75 2.03 -19.15 -0.53
CA GLN A 75 2.03 -19.89 0.73
C GLN A 75 2.44 -19.01 1.93
N ILE A 76 3.51 -18.21 1.81
CA ILE A 76 3.95 -17.29 2.87
C ILE A 76 2.85 -16.27 3.18
N ALA A 77 2.14 -15.76 2.17
CA ALA A 77 1.03 -14.84 2.37
C ALA A 77 -0.12 -15.50 3.16
N ALA A 78 -0.44 -16.76 2.85
CA ALA A 78 -1.46 -17.52 3.57
C ALA A 78 -1.04 -17.79 5.02
N GLU A 79 0.19 -18.27 5.24
CA GLU A 79 0.75 -18.53 6.58
C GLU A 79 0.70 -17.27 7.46
N LEU A 80 1.16 -16.13 6.94
CA LEU A 80 1.09 -14.85 7.67
C LEU A 80 -0.34 -14.38 7.90
N SER A 81 -1.27 -14.71 7.00
CA SER A 81 -2.67 -14.36 7.19
C SER A 81 -3.28 -15.13 8.36
N ASP A 82 -3.02 -16.44 8.41
CA ASP A 82 -3.51 -17.33 9.46
C ASP A 82 -2.92 -16.97 10.83
N GLU A 83 -1.62 -16.65 10.87
CA GLU A 83 -0.91 -16.31 12.12
C GLU A 83 -1.31 -14.95 12.71
N SER A 84 -1.49 -13.95 11.85
CA SER A 84 -1.70 -12.56 12.29
C SER A 84 -3.17 -12.16 12.41
N GLY A 85 -4.08 -12.90 11.78
CA GLY A 85 -5.48 -12.50 11.62
C GLY A 85 -5.71 -11.38 10.60
N TRP A 86 -4.66 -10.91 9.92
CA TRP A 86 -4.78 -9.99 8.79
C TRP A 86 -4.96 -10.77 7.49
N SER A 87 -5.68 -10.24 6.51
CA SER A 87 -5.58 -10.74 5.13
C SER A 87 -4.33 -10.16 4.49
N VAL A 88 -3.33 -10.99 4.20
CA VAL A 88 -2.06 -10.60 3.58
C VAL A 88 -2.02 -11.03 2.11
N ARG A 89 -1.75 -10.11 1.20
CA ARG A 89 -1.67 -10.37 -0.25
C ARG A 89 -0.51 -9.61 -0.89
N ARG A 90 -0.15 -10.03 -2.10
CA ARG A 90 0.68 -9.23 -3.02
C ARG A 90 -0.16 -8.80 -4.20
N VAL A 91 -0.06 -7.53 -4.58
CA VAL A 91 -0.81 -6.93 -5.68
C VAL A 91 0.09 -6.10 -6.59
N SER A 92 -0.29 -5.94 -7.86
CA SER A 92 0.51 -5.22 -8.84
C SER A 92 -0.34 -4.69 -9.99
N LEU A 93 0.03 -3.53 -10.54
CA LEU A 93 -0.50 -3.03 -11.83
C LEU A 93 -0.09 -3.91 -13.02
N LYS A 94 0.97 -4.70 -12.85
CA LYS A 94 1.47 -5.70 -13.79
C LYS A 94 1.59 -7.04 -13.05
N PRO A 95 0.47 -7.75 -12.83
CA PRO A 95 0.48 -9.00 -12.08
C PRO A 95 1.26 -10.10 -12.83
N ARG A 96 1.96 -10.94 -12.07
CA ARG A 96 2.57 -12.18 -12.61
C ARG A 96 1.61 -13.35 -12.49
N ASN A 97 1.02 -13.47 -11.30
CA ASN A 97 -0.06 -14.40 -11.04
C ASN A 97 -1.39 -13.63 -11.12
N LEU A 98 -2.08 -13.71 -12.27
CA LEU A 98 -3.35 -13.02 -12.50
C LEU A 98 -4.42 -13.41 -11.47
N ALA A 99 -4.46 -14.67 -11.07
CA ALA A 99 -5.50 -15.17 -10.16
C ALA A 99 -5.38 -14.61 -8.73
N LEU A 100 -4.18 -14.21 -8.30
CA LEU A 100 -3.92 -13.83 -6.91
C LEU A 100 -3.50 -12.37 -6.72
N ALA A 101 -2.86 -11.77 -7.74
CA ALA A 101 -2.19 -10.48 -7.62
C ALA A 101 -2.87 -9.32 -8.36
N GLU A 102 -4.07 -9.54 -8.88
CA GLU A 102 -4.90 -8.47 -9.41
C GLU A 102 -5.37 -7.55 -8.26
N PRO A 103 -5.14 -6.22 -8.36
CA PRO A 103 -5.54 -5.26 -7.34
C PRO A 103 -7.04 -4.96 -7.45
N ASP A 104 -7.68 -4.72 -6.30
CA ASP A 104 -8.98 -4.03 -6.29
C ASP A 104 -8.85 -2.53 -6.62
N SER A 105 -9.97 -1.81 -6.64
CA SER A 105 -10.00 -0.39 -7.01
C SER A 105 -9.13 0.49 -6.10
N TRP A 106 -9.16 0.27 -4.79
CA TRP A 106 -8.36 1.05 -3.84
C TRP A 106 -6.88 0.67 -3.95
N GLU A 107 -6.57 -0.63 -4.08
CA GLU A 107 -5.19 -1.10 -4.24
C GLU A 107 -4.57 -0.53 -5.53
N LYS A 108 -5.36 -0.44 -6.60
CA LYS A 108 -4.94 0.14 -7.87
C LYS A 108 -4.62 1.64 -7.72
N GLU A 109 -5.50 2.42 -7.11
CA GLU A 109 -5.27 3.85 -6.84
C GLU A 109 -4.00 4.07 -6.00
N VAL A 110 -3.81 3.26 -4.97
CA VAL A 110 -2.62 3.33 -4.11
C VAL A 110 -1.34 2.96 -4.89
N LEU A 111 -1.37 1.91 -5.73
CA LEU A 111 -0.24 1.55 -6.57
C LEU A 111 0.13 2.65 -7.58
N GLU A 112 -0.87 3.28 -8.19
CA GLU A 112 -0.65 4.41 -9.10
C GLU A 112 -0.03 5.61 -8.37
N ALA A 113 -0.46 5.87 -7.13
CA ALA A 113 0.16 6.88 -6.27
C ALA A 113 1.60 6.52 -5.88
N PHE A 114 1.89 5.24 -5.61
CA PHE A 114 3.26 4.77 -5.32
C PHE A 114 4.19 4.99 -6.52
N ASP A 115 3.73 4.67 -7.72
CA ASP A 115 4.44 4.94 -8.97
C ASP A 115 4.76 6.44 -9.14
N GLN A 116 3.80 7.31 -8.85
CA GLN A 116 4.01 8.76 -8.92
C GLN A 116 5.04 9.25 -7.89
N ARG A 117 4.92 8.79 -6.63
CA ARG A 117 5.85 9.14 -5.54
C ARG A 117 7.28 8.67 -5.83
N GLN A 118 7.43 7.44 -6.33
CA GLN A 118 8.72 6.91 -6.73
C GLN A 118 9.35 7.74 -7.86
N ARG A 119 8.57 8.10 -8.89
CA ARG A 119 9.04 9.00 -9.97
C ARG A 119 9.39 10.40 -9.49
N ALA A 120 8.75 10.87 -8.42
CA ALA A 120 9.08 12.13 -7.76
C ALA A 120 10.34 12.06 -6.86
N GLY A 121 10.99 10.90 -6.78
CA GLY A 121 12.26 10.72 -6.07
C GLY A 121 12.12 10.16 -4.65
N GLU A 122 10.92 9.80 -4.21
CA GLU A 122 10.78 9.08 -2.94
C GLU A 122 11.37 7.66 -3.06
N ALA A 123 12.15 7.26 -2.05
CA ALA A 123 12.72 5.92 -2.02
C ALA A 123 11.61 4.87 -1.98
N GLY A 124 11.55 3.99 -2.98
CA GLY A 124 10.46 3.01 -3.09
C GLY A 124 10.28 2.12 -1.86
N SER A 125 11.34 1.86 -1.09
CA SER A 125 11.29 1.09 0.15
C SER A 125 10.61 1.80 1.33
N THR A 126 10.44 3.12 1.27
CA THR A 126 9.78 3.91 2.31
C THR A 126 8.31 4.19 2.00
N ILE A 127 7.88 3.91 0.78
CA ILE A 127 6.53 4.22 0.30
C ILE A 127 5.52 3.25 0.93
N LYS A 128 4.59 3.83 1.70
CA LYS A 128 3.44 3.14 2.29
C LYS A 128 2.19 4.02 2.24
N SER A 129 1.03 3.39 2.40
CA SER A 129 -0.28 4.03 2.53
C SER A 129 -1.17 3.21 3.45
N SER A 130 -2.02 3.87 4.22
CA SER A 130 -3.06 3.23 5.02
C SER A 130 -4.34 4.04 4.99
N ALA A 131 -5.47 3.35 5.11
CA ALA A 131 -6.81 3.96 5.11
C ALA A 131 -7.84 3.04 5.77
N VAL A 132 -8.93 3.62 6.26
CA VAL A 132 -10.14 2.87 6.62
C VAL A 132 -11.07 2.83 5.40
N VAL A 133 -11.44 1.63 4.97
CA VAL A 133 -12.34 1.39 3.83
C VAL A 133 -13.34 0.33 4.25
N ASN A 134 -14.65 0.64 4.23
CA ASN A 134 -15.72 -0.32 4.55
C ASN A 134 -15.54 -1.08 5.88
N SER A 135 -15.21 -0.37 6.96
CA SER A 135 -14.91 -0.94 8.28
C SER A 135 -13.73 -1.91 8.32
N GLU A 136 -12.86 -1.86 7.30
CA GLU A 136 -11.54 -2.50 7.32
C GLU A 136 -10.48 -1.42 7.42
N TYR A 137 -9.48 -1.65 8.28
CA TYR A 137 -8.22 -0.93 8.17
C TYR A 137 -7.37 -1.62 7.12
N ARG A 138 -6.93 -0.85 6.12
CA ARG A 138 -6.13 -1.31 4.99
C ARG A 138 -4.77 -0.63 5.01
N PHE A 139 -3.75 -1.39 4.65
CA PHE A 139 -2.36 -0.95 4.60
C PHE A 139 -1.69 -1.51 3.35
N MET A 140 -0.86 -0.71 2.68
CA MET A 140 -0.02 -1.15 1.59
C MET A 140 1.40 -0.64 1.76
N GLN A 141 2.37 -1.51 1.51
CA GLN A 141 3.79 -1.17 1.45
C GLN A 141 4.35 -1.54 0.08
N ALA A 142 5.00 -0.58 -0.57
CA ALA A 142 5.53 -0.76 -1.91
C ALA A 142 6.67 -1.78 -1.95
N GLN A 143 6.78 -2.50 -3.05
CA GLN A 143 7.86 -3.44 -3.35
C GLN A 143 8.67 -2.90 -4.53
N PRO A 144 9.77 -2.14 -4.31
CA PRO A 144 10.64 -1.68 -5.39
C PRO A 144 11.47 -2.83 -5.97
N VAL A 145 11.80 -2.73 -7.26
CA VAL A 145 12.69 -3.65 -7.96
C VAL A 145 14.15 -3.40 -7.55
N MET A 146 14.84 -4.43 -7.10
CA MET A 146 16.30 -4.45 -6.82
C MET A 146 17.07 -5.12 -7.98
N PRO A 147 18.41 -5.03 -8.04
CA PRO A 147 19.19 -5.63 -9.14
C PRO A 147 18.88 -7.11 -9.41
N LEU A 148 18.76 -7.93 -8.34
CA LEU A 148 18.41 -9.35 -8.47
C LEU A 148 17.04 -9.57 -9.13
N CYS A 149 16.07 -8.68 -8.88
CA CYS A 149 14.72 -8.80 -9.41
C CYS A 149 14.71 -8.69 -10.94
N LEU A 150 15.68 -7.96 -11.53
CA LEU A 150 15.75 -7.72 -12.96
C LEU A 150 16.06 -8.98 -13.78
N THR A 151 16.56 -10.06 -13.15
CA THR A 151 16.75 -11.33 -13.85
C THR A 151 15.45 -11.88 -14.45
N CYS A 152 14.32 -11.66 -13.79
CA CYS A 152 13.00 -12.14 -14.24
C CYS A 152 11.98 -11.03 -14.47
N HIS A 153 12.29 -9.80 -14.07
CA HIS A 153 11.39 -8.64 -14.21
C HIS A 153 11.96 -7.56 -15.13
N GLY A 154 13.20 -7.68 -15.59
CA GLY A 154 13.88 -6.65 -16.36
C GLY A 154 13.34 -6.46 -17.78
N GLN A 155 13.86 -5.44 -18.45
CA GLN A 155 13.62 -5.19 -19.89
C GLN A 155 14.26 -6.26 -20.79
N ILE A 156 15.34 -6.88 -20.32
CA ILE A 156 16.06 -7.92 -21.03
C ILE A 156 16.08 -9.14 -20.10
N ILE A 157 15.43 -10.21 -20.53
CA ILE A 157 15.42 -11.51 -19.85
C ILE A 157 15.89 -12.58 -20.84
N ASN A 158 16.61 -13.59 -20.36
CA ASN A 158 17.07 -14.68 -21.21
C ASN A 158 15.89 -15.57 -21.66
N GLU A 159 16.05 -16.21 -22.81
CA GLU A 159 15.02 -17.07 -23.42
C GLU A 159 14.54 -18.19 -22.49
N GLU A 160 15.46 -18.75 -21.69
CA GLU A 160 15.12 -19.78 -20.71
C GLU A 160 14.18 -19.26 -19.62
N VAL A 161 14.44 -18.06 -19.08
CA VAL A 161 13.54 -17.40 -18.12
C VAL A 161 12.21 -17.07 -18.76
N HIS A 162 12.22 -16.55 -19.99
CA HIS A 162 10.99 -16.26 -20.70
C HIS A 162 10.12 -17.52 -20.89
N SER A 163 10.74 -18.63 -21.31
CA SER A 163 10.07 -19.94 -21.46
C SER A 163 9.53 -20.46 -20.12
N ALA A 164 10.31 -20.38 -19.05
CA ALA A 164 9.87 -20.77 -17.71
C ALA A 164 8.69 -19.91 -17.22
N LEU A 165 8.76 -18.59 -17.42
CA LEU A 165 7.67 -17.68 -17.07
C LEU A 165 6.39 -18.03 -17.84
N ALA A 166 6.48 -18.30 -19.15
CA ALA A 166 5.31 -18.68 -19.93
C ALA A 166 4.68 -20.01 -19.46
N ALA A 167 5.49 -20.96 -19.00
CA ALA A 167 5.01 -22.24 -18.48
C ALA A 167 4.31 -22.09 -17.11
N TYR A 168 4.91 -21.36 -16.18
CA TYR A 168 4.36 -21.18 -14.82
C TYR A 168 3.30 -20.08 -14.74
N TYR A 169 3.34 -19.10 -15.64
CA TYR A 169 2.48 -17.92 -15.67
C TYR A 169 2.06 -17.57 -17.11
N PRO A 170 1.08 -18.29 -17.70
CA PRO A 170 0.65 -18.07 -19.08
C PRO A 170 0.10 -16.66 -19.40
N GLY A 171 -0.19 -15.85 -18.38
CA GLY A 171 -0.61 -14.46 -18.50
C GLY A 171 0.31 -13.48 -17.77
N ASP A 172 1.59 -13.79 -17.63
CA ASP A 172 2.55 -12.90 -16.97
C ASP A 172 2.60 -11.51 -17.63
N MET A 173 2.44 -10.46 -16.82
CA MET A 173 2.61 -9.07 -17.27
C MET A 173 3.87 -8.42 -16.67
N ALA A 174 4.61 -9.11 -15.82
CA ALA A 174 5.54 -8.50 -14.88
C ALA A 174 6.99 -8.37 -15.39
N THR A 175 7.21 -8.09 -16.66
CA THR A 175 8.53 -7.85 -17.25
C THR A 175 8.69 -6.39 -17.66
N GLY A 176 9.87 -5.95 -18.11
CA GLY A 176 10.07 -4.58 -18.59
C GLY A 176 10.38 -3.55 -17.51
N TYR A 177 10.71 -3.98 -16.30
CA TYR A 177 11.09 -3.09 -15.21
C TYR A 177 12.55 -2.63 -15.31
N VAL A 178 12.84 -1.49 -14.70
CA VAL A 178 14.20 -1.04 -14.34
C VAL A 178 14.33 -0.91 -12.83
N GLU A 179 15.57 -0.88 -12.34
CA GLU A 179 15.85 -0.77 -10.90
C GLU A 179 15.13 0.43 -10.26
N GLY A 180 14.61 0.23 -9.05
CA GLY A 180 13.90 1.24 -8.27
C GLY A 180 12.41 1.41 -8.61
N GLN A 181 11.94 0.94 -9.77
CA GLN A 181 10.51 0.98 -10.09
C GLN A 181 9.68 0.13 -9.13
N ILE A 182 8.42 0.51 -8.94
CA ILE A 182 7.50 -0.24 -8.08
C ILE A 182 7.02 -1.50 -8.81
N ARG A 183 7.46 -2.66 -8.33
CA ARG A 183 7.00 -3.96 -8.83
C ARG A 183 5.55 -4.23 -8.47
N GLY A 184 5.11 -3.73 -7.33
CA GLY A 184 3.81 -4.00 -6.73
C GLY A 184 3.82 -3.57 -5.26
N ALA A 185 2.94 -4.15 -4.47
CA ALA A 185 2.86 -3.90 -3.04
C ALA A 185 2.46 -5.17 -2.27
N ILE A 186 2.82 -5.19 -0.99
CA ILE A 186 2.18 -6.06 -0.01
C ILE A 186 0.95 -5.31 0.49
N SER A 187 -0.23 -5.92 0.36
CA SER A 187 -1.52 -5.38 0.76
C SER A 187 -2.03 -6.15 1.97
N LEU A 188 -2.39 -5.43 3.02
CA LEU A 188 -2.93 -5.97 4.26
C LEU A 188 -4.27 -5.33 4.56
N ARG A 189 -5.19 -6.12 5.12
CA ARG A 189 -6.42 -5.59 5.70
C ARG A 189 -6.86 -6.38 6.92
N THR A 190 -7.48 -5.70 7.85
CA THR A 190 -8.13 -6.31 9.02
C THR A 190 -9.41 -5.55 9.35
N SER A 191 -10.41 -6.24 9.86
CA SER A 191 -11.65 -5.59 10.31
C SER A 191 -11.38 -4.74 11.54
N ILE A 192 -11.98 -3.55 11.58
CA ILE A 192 -12.00 -2.71 12.78
C ILE A 192 -13.42 -2.65 13.35
N PRO A 193 -13.57 -2.50 14.68
CA PRO A 193 -14.88 -2.42 15.34
C PRO A 193 -15.76 -1.26 14.86
#